data_AF-A0A2E7LG49-F1
#
_entry.id   AF-A0A2E7LG49-F1
#
_cell.length_a   1.000
_cell.length_b   1.000
_cell.length_c   1.000
_cell.angle_alpha   90.00
_cell.angle_beta   90.00
_cell.angle_gamma   90.00
#
_symmetry.space_group_name_H-M   'P 1'
#
loop_
_entity.id
_entity.type
_entity.pdbx_description
1 polymer ?
#
loop_
_entity_poly.entity_id
_entity_poly.type
_entity_poly.pdbx_seq_one_letter_code
_entity_poly.pdbx_strand_id
1 'polypeptide(L)'
;MAASTSILADNLHEYPQQDVIDGTGGASASILDDCLNMHDGVFQLLHRYAGRTFCTPGKRLRLDEGSYYPEYMNGTGLDELWMGCTVPIVTGVIDTRTKKAPFREGESHVLTPNGQVISLQDLIVANPESVMGEKTTAFSKSLFGKPTWPIVSKKFDNLNPIPDHLHWAKWEVYDINSFDNPGVSASHYHTTAMGLYSFVTKE
;
A
#
# COMPACT_ATOMS: atom_id res chain seq x y z
N MET A 1 -26.77 -15.31 -9.30
CA MET A 1 -25.57 -15.64 -8.50
C MET A 1 -24.50 -14.65 -8.92
N ALA A 2 -24.30 -13.57 -8.17
CA ALA A 2 -23.16 -12.69 -8.43
C ALA A 2 -21.90 -13.53 -8.18
N ALA A 3 -21.09 -13.72 -9.21
CA ALA A 3 -19.80 -14.37 -9.05
C ALA A 3 -19.05 -13.60 -7.97
N SER A 4 -18.66 -14.30 -6.89
CA SER A 4 -17.69 -13.74 -5.97
C SER A 4 -16.40 -13.60 -6.77
N THR A 5 -16.15 -12.39 -7.28
CA THR A 5 -14.83 -12.02 -7.77
C THR A 5 -13.95 -11.97 -6.53
N SER A 6 -13.30 -13.08 -6.22
CA SER A 6 -12.22 -13.11 -5.25
C SER A 6 -11.28 -11.96 -5.60
N ILE A 7 -11.27 -10.94 -4.75
CA ILE A 7 -10.48 -9.71 -4.89
C ILE A 7 -9.01 -9.93 -4.50
N LEU A 8 -8.74 -11.05 -3.83
CA LEU A 8 -7.41 -11.55 -3.63
C LEU A 8 -7.16 -12.52 -4.77
N ALA A 9 -6.05 -12.36 -5.51
CA ALA A 9 -5.62 -13.40 -6.42
C ALA A 9 -5.62 -14.71 -5.61
N ASP A 10 -6.31 -15.74 -6.11
CA ASP A 10 -6.34 -17.06 -5.47
C ASP A 10 -4.89 -17.56 -5.20
N ASN A 11 -3.94 -17.01 -5.98
CA ASN A 11 -2.52 -17.22 -5.89
C ASN A 11 -1.76 -15.89 -5.84
N LEU A 12 -1.56 -15.28 -4.66
CA LEU A 12 -0.61 -14.15 -4.51
C LEU A 12 0.86 -14.55 -4.81
N HIS A 13 1.13 -15.85 -4.98
CA HIS A 13 2.41 -16.37 -5.49
C HIS A 13 2.56 -16.19 -7.00
N GLU A 14 1.46 -16.00 -7.73
CA GLU A 14 1.44 -15.66 -9.14
C GLU A 14 1.43 -14.14 -9.31
N TYR A 15 1.94 -13.69 -10.45
CA TYR A 15 1.97 -12.27 -10.74
C TYR A 15 0.57 -11.72 -11.04
N PRO A 16 0.23 -10.50 -10.57
CA PRO A 16 -1.05 -9.88 -10.83
C PRO A 16 -1.41 -9.92 -12.33
N GLN A 17 -2.53 -10.55 -12.67
CA GLN A 17 -3.05 -10.66 -14.05
C GLN A 17 -4.16 -9.64 -14.34
N GLN A 18 -4.47 -8.73 -13.41
CA GLN A 18 -5.56 -7.78 -13.61
C GLN A 18 -5.21 -6.75 -14.69
N ASP A 19 -6.18 -6.47 -15.57
CA ASP A 19 -6.07 -5.42 -16.57
C ASP A 19 -5.96 -4.05 -15.88
N VAL A 20 -4.86 -3.37 -16.14
CA VAL A 20 -4.56 -2.07 -15.54
C VAL A 20 -4.92 -0.96 -16.51
N ILE A 21 -5.78 -0.05 -16.07
CA ILE A 21 -6.12 1.15 -16.81
C ILE A 21 -5.05 2.22 -16.57
N ASP A 22 -4.59 2.83 -17.64
CA ASP A 22 -3.76 4.03 -17.60
C ASP A 22 -4.67 5.26 -17.42
N GLY A 23 -4.73 5.79 -16.20
CA GLY A 23 -5.55 6.96 -15.88
C GLY A 23 -4.89 8.30 -16.25
N THR A 24 -3.66 8.30 -16.77
CA THR A 24 -2.93 9.54 -17.10
C THR A 24 -3.42 10.20 -18.40
N GLY A 25 -4.15 9.46 -19.24
CA GLY A 25 -4.65 9.91 -20.55
C GLY A 25 -5.98 10.67 -20.56
N GLY A 26 -6.51 11.08 -19.39
CA GLY A 26 -7.72 11.90 -19.30
C GLY A 26 -9.06 11.14 -19.34
N ALA A 27 -9.05 9.81 -19.50
CA ALA A 27 -10.25 8.96 -19.38
C ALA A 27 -10.64 8.66 -17.91
N SER A 28 -9.91 9.19 -16.94
CA SER A 28 -10.07 8.88 -15.52
C SER A 28 -11.35 9.46 -14.89
N ALA A 29 -11.98 10.47 -15.49
CA ALA A 29 -13.20 11.08 -14.96
C ALA A 29 -14.42 10.14 -15.02
N SER A 30 -14.68 9.50 -16.17
CA SER A 30 -15.80 8.54 -16.28
C SER A 30 -15.57 7.31 -15.42
N ILE A 31 -14.31 6.85 -15.33
CA ILE A 31 -13.93 5.72 -14.47
C ILE A 31 -14.12 6.08 -13.00
N LEU A 32 -13.80 7.31 -12.61
CA LEU A 32 -14.04 7.80 -11.25
C LEU A 32 -15.53 7.75 -10.90
N ASP A 33 -16.39 8.26 -11.77
CA ASP A 33 -17.84 8.26 -11.56
C ASP A 33 -18.37 6.83 -11.42
N ASP A 34 -17.94 5.92 -12.30
CA ASP A 34 -18.31 4.50 -12.24
C ASP A 34 -17.89 3.86 -10.90
N CYS A 35 -16.65 4.09 -10.46
CA CYS A 35 -16.12 3.58 -9.19
C CYS A 35 -16.84 4.15 -7.96
N LEU A 36 -17.19 5.45 -7.97
CA LEU A 36 -17.94 6.07 -6.87
C LEU A 36 -19.39 5.54 -6.83
N ASN A 37 -20.05 5.44 -7.98
CA ASN A 37 -21.46 5.05 -8.06
C ASN A 37 -21.69 3.56 -7.76
N MET A 38 -20.72 2.68 -8.01
CA MET A 38 -20.88 1.24 -7.75
C MET A 38 -21.07 0.90 -6.26
N HIS A 39 -20.49 1.71 -5.38
CA HIS A 39 -20.38 1.43 -3.95
C HIS A 39 -20.75 2.64 -3.08
N ASP A 40 -21.66 3.49 -3.58
CA ASP A 40 -22.17 4.67 -2.88
C ASP A 40 -21.07 5.56 -2.26
N GLY A 41 -20.01 5.78 -3.03
CA GLY A 41 -18.87 6.64 -2.67
C GLY A 41 -17.71 5.93 -1.96
N VAL A 42 -17.74 4.60 -1.82
CA VAL A 42 -16.65 3.84 -1.17
C VAL A 42 -15.80 3.08 -2.20
N PHE A 43 -14.53 3.44 -2.34
CA PHE A 43 -13.63 2.68 -3.20
C PHE A 43 -13.27 1.32 -2.63
N GLN A 44 -13.33 0.31 -3.50
CA GLN A 44 -12.76 -1.01 -3.23
C GLN A 44 -11.27 -1.00 -3.55
N LEU A 45 -10.44 -0.73 -2.54
CA LEU A 45 -8.98 -0.78 -2.69
C LEU A 45 -8.48 -2.23 -2.65
N LEU A 46 -7.61 -2.56 -3.60
CA LEU A 46 -6.89 -3.82 -3.61
C LEU A 46 -5.70 -3.76 -2.64
N HIS A 47 -5.57 -4.79 -1.81
CA HIS A 47 -4.40 -5.00 -0.99
C HIS A 47 -3.16 -5.22 -1.88
N ARG A 48 -2.09 -4.45 -1.62
CA ARG A 48 -0.78 -4.68 -2.23
C ARG A 48 0.25 -4.94 -1.16
N TYR A 49 0.87 -6.09 -1.30
CA TYR A 49 1.95 -6.53 -0.44
C TYR A 49 3.28 -5.99 -0.94
N ALA A 50 4.23 -5.91 -0.02
CA ALA A 50 5.61 -5.63 -0.32
C ALA A 50 6.51 -6.60 0.44
N GLY A 51 7.63 -6.96 -0.18
CA GLY A 51 8.67 -7.76 0.41
C GLY A 51 9.91 -6.95 0.73
N ARG A 52 10.70 -7.45 1.67
CA ARG A 52 11.99 -6.88 2.07
C ARG A 52 13.09 -7.92 1.94
N THR A 53 14.18 -7.53 1.29
CA THR A 53 15.36 -8.38 1.11
C THR A 53 16.10 -8.69 2.41
N PHE A 54 15.82 -7.94 3.48
CA PHE A 54 16.46 -8.06 4.79
C PHE A 54 15.54 -8.62 5.89
N CYS A 55 14.29 -8.96 5.56
CA CYS A 55 13.32 -9.51 6.51
C CYS A 55 12.87 -10.91 6.10
N THR A 56 12.36 -11.63 7.08
CA THR A 56 11.63 -12.88 6.89
C THR A 56 10.19 -12.65 7.35
N PRO A 57 9.16 -13.05 6.59
CA PRO A 57 7.77 -12.93 7.02
C PRO A 57 7.49 -13.75 8.29
N GLY A 58 6.82 -13.14 9.26
CA GLY A 58 6.35 -13.74 10.50
C GLY A 58 5.06 -14.55 10.36
N LYS A 59 4.47 -14.57 9.16
CA LYS A 59 3.26 -15.31 8.78
C LYS A 59 1.98 -14.89 9.53
N ARG A 60 1.87 -13.60 9.88
CA ARG A 60 0.68 -12.97 10.49
C ARG A 60 -0.24 -12.27 9.48
N LEU A 61 0.22 -11.97 8.26
CA LEU A 61 -0.63 -11.43 7.17
C LEU A 61 -1.65 -12.44 6.60
N ARG A 62 -1.70 -13.67 7.13
CA ARG A 62 -2.64 -14.75 6.77
C ARG A 62 -2.74 -14.99 5.26
N LEU A 63 -1.58 -15.11 4.61
CA LEU A 63 -1.49 -15.47 3.20
C LEU A 63 -1.52 -17.00 3.07
N ASP A 64 -1.81 -17.48 1.85
CA ASP A 64 -1.50 -18.86 1.49
C ASP A 64 0.01 -19.13 1.69
N GLU A 65 0.38 -20.37 2.00
CA GLU A 65 1.76 -20.72 2.32
C GLU A 65 2.74 -20.39 1.19
N GLY A 66 2.37 -20.66 -0.07
CA GLY A 66 3.20 -20.35 -1.23
C GLY A 66 3.30 -18.85 -1.51
N SER A 67 2.30 -18.09 -1.09
CA SER A 67 2.24 -16.64 -1.32
C SER A 67 3.19 -15.82 -0.46
N TYR A 68 3.73 -16.38 0.62
CA TYR A 68 4.76 -15.68 1.40
C TYR A 68 6.05 -15.45 0.61
N TYR A 69 6.35 -16.28 -0.39
CA TYR A 69 7.56 -16.19 -1.20
C TYR A 69 7.24 -16.35 -2.69
N PRO A 70 6.71 -15.31 -3.35
CA PRO A 70 6.40 -15.38 -4.78
C PRO A 70 7.65 -15.70 -5.59
N GLU A 71 7.56 -16.65 -6.52
CA GLU A 71 8.71 -17.14 -7.30
C GLU A 71 9.42 -16.01 -8.07
N TYR A 72 8.64 -15.03 -8.54
CA TYR A 72 9.16 -13.90 -9.29
C TYR A 72 9.96 -12.91 -8.43
N MET A 73 9.96 -13.01 -7.09
CA MET A 73 10.68 -12.12 -6.19
C MET A 73 12.02 -12.69 -5.68
N ASN A 74 12.52 -13.76 -6.31
CA ASN A 74 13.85 -14.36 -6.05
C ASN A 74 14.08 -14.76 -4.58
N GLY A 75 13.08 -15.34 -3.92
CA GLY A 75 13.16 -15.71 -2.50
C GLY A 75 12.96 -14.55 -1.52
N THR A 76 12.65 -13.35 -2.00
CA THR A 76 12.18 -12.26 -1.12
C THR A 76 10.78 -12.60 -0.60
N GLY A 77 10.62 -12.56 0.72
CA GLY A 77 9.33 -12.82 1.36
C GLY A 77 8.46 -11.57 1.49
N LEU A 78 7.14 -11.73 1.40
CA LEU A 78 6.15 -10.68 1.63
C LEU A 78 5.91 -10.49 3.14
N ASP A 79 6.35 -9.35 3.67
CA ASP A 79 6.32 -9.01 5.10
C ASP A 79 5.63 -7.67 5.37
N GLU A 80 5.19 -6.94 4.34
CA GLU A 80 4.46 -5.69 4.49
C GLU A 80 3.17 -5.67 3.67
N LEU A 81 2.13 -5.01 4.20
CA LEU A 81 0.92 -4.64 3.46
C LEU A 81 0.78 -3.13 3.49
N TRP A 82 0.77 -2.49 2.32
CA TRP A 82 0.66 -1.04 2.19
C TRP A 82 -0.76 -0.65 1.76
N MET A 83 -1.30 0.37 2.42
CA MET A 83 -2.67 0.83 2.24
C MET A 83 -2.68 2.34 2.03
N GLY A 84 -3.40 2.80 1.01
CA GLY A 84 -3.47 4.21 0.60
C GLY A 84 -2.17 4.72 -0.03
N CYS A 85 -1.22 3.87 -0.39
CA CYS A 85 0.02 4.33 -1.04
C CYS A 85 -0.26 4.75 -2.48
N THR A 86 -0.04 6.02 -2.81
CA THR A 86 -0.28 6.59 -4.14
C THR A 86 1.00 6.79 -4.95
N VAL A 87 2.10 6.19 -4.52
CA VAL A 87 3.41 6.32 -5.18
C VAL A 87 4.03 4.95 -5.40
N PRO A 88 4.80 4.76 -6.47
CA PRO A 88 5.63 3.57 -6.62
C PRO A 88 6.60 3.43 -5.45
N ILE A 89 6.70 2.24 -4.88
CA ILE A 89 7.66 1.95 -3.83
C ILE A 89 8.97 1.44 -4.43
N VAL A 90 10.07 1.69 -3.71
CA VAL A 90 11.39 1.18 -4.08
C VAL A 90 11.93 0.39 -2.89
N THR A 91 11.97 -0.93 -3.06
CA THR A 91 12.25 -1.90 -1.98
C THR A 91 13.57 -2.63 -2.16
N GLY A 92 14.23 -2.39 -3.32
CA GLY A 92 15.41 -3.14 -3.74
C GLY A 92 15.10 -4.53 -4.28
N VAL A 93 13.83 -4.96 -4.26
CA VAL A 93 13.40 -6.23 -4.85
C VAL A 93 13.39 -6.12 -6.37
N ILE A 94 13.83 -7.19 -7.03
CA ILE A 94 13.87 -7.30 -8.50
C ILE A 94 13.01 -8.48 -8.92
N ASP A 95 12.06 -8.22 -9.80
CA ASP A 95 11.29 -9.25 -10.48
C ASP A 95 12.23 -10.05 -11.40
N THR A 96 12.32 -11.36 -11.18
CA THR A 96 13.24 -12.24 -11.89
C THR A 96 12.95 -12.36 -13.38
N ARG A 97 11.73 -12.04 -13.82
CA ARG A 97 11.27 -12.17 -15.22
C ARG A 97 11.47 -10.86 -15.98
N THR A 98 11.11 -9.73 -15.36
CA THR A 98 11.18 -8.41 -16.02
C THR A 98 12.50 -7.68 -15.77
N LYS A 99 13.29 -8.10 -14.78
CA LYS A 99 14.51 -7.43 -14.30
C LYS A 99 14.28 -5.99 -13.85
N LYS A 100 13.05 -5.68 -13.41
CA LYS A 100 12.62 -4.38 -12.88
C LYS A 100 12.03 -4.57 -11.47
N ALA A 101 11.65 -3.48 -10.81
CA ALA A 101 10.87 -3.56 -9.58
C ALA A 101 9.58 -4.39 -9.81
N PRO A 102 9.14 -5.21 -8.84
CA PRO A 102 7.88 -5.92 -8.92
C PRO A 102 6.73 -4.96 -9.22
N PHE A 103 5.83 -5.39 -10.08
CA PHE A 103 4.79 -4.51 -10.60
C PHE A 103 3.88 -4.02 -9.49
N ARG A 104 3.93 -2.70 -9.28
CA ARG A 104 3.04 -1.94 -8.40
C ARG A 104 2.94 -2.52 -6.99
N GLU A 105 4.07 -3.06 -6.52
CA GLU A 105 4.28 -3.47 -5.14
C GLU A 105 3.84 -2.33 -4.20
N GLY A 106 3.08 -2.65 -3.15
CA GLY A 106 2.52 -1.68 -2.20
C GLY A 106 1.62 -0.54 -2.72
N GLU A 107 1.48 -0.31 -4.03
CA GLU A 107 0.70 0.82 -4.59
C GLU A 107 -0.81 0.53 -4.57
N SER A 108 -1.61 1.43 -4.01
CA SER A 108 -3.06 1.24 -3.91
C SER A 108 -3.78 1.43 -5.25
N HIS A 109 -4.61 0.46 -5.57
CA HIS A 109 -5.44 0.42 -6.78
C HIS A 109 -6.91 0.33 -6.40
N VAL A 110 -7.77 1.01 -7.16
CA VAL A 110 -9.22 0.85 -7.09
C VAL A 110 -9.63 -0.24 -8.08
N LEU A 111 -10.46 -1.20 -7.63
CA LEU A 111 -11.14 -2.13 -8.51
C LEU A 111 -12.30 -1.43 -9.20
N THR A 112 -12.33 -1.46 -10.53
CA THR A 112 -13.43 -0.89 -11.31
C THR A 112 -14.61 -1.85 -11.40
N PRO A 113 -15.82 -1.36 -11.75
CA PRO A 113 -16.98 -2.23 -11.93
C PRO A 113 -16.82 -3.33 -12.98
N ASN A 114 -15.90 -3.13 -13.93
CA ASN A 114 -15.60 -4.09 -14.99
C ASN A 114 -14.50 -5.08 -14.61
N GLY A 115 -14.03 -5.09 -13.35
CA GLY A 115 -12.98 -6.00 -12.87
C GLY A 115 -11.55 -5.57 -13.23
N GLN A 116 -11.38 -4.36 -13.78
CA GLN A 116 -10.08 -3.78 -14.08
C GLN A 116 -9.55 -3.02 -12.86
N VAL A 117 -8.31 -2.53 -12.93
CA VAL A 117 -7.71 -1.76 -11.83
C VAL A 117 -7.14 -0.43 -12.32
N ILE A 118 -7.29 0.62 -11.51
CA ILE A 118 -6.72 1.95 -11.78
C ILE A 118 -5.98 2.45 -10.54
N SER A 119 -4.90 3.22 -10.73
CA SER A 119 -4.15 3.79 -9.60
C SER A 119 -5.05 4.74 -8.81
N LEU A 120 -4.99 4.67 -7.48
CA LEU A 120 -5.65 5.65 -6.62
C LEU A 120 -5.14 7.07 -6.92
N GLN A 121 -3.86 7.22 -7.28
CA GLN A 121 -3.30 8.52 -7.64
C GLN A 121 -3.94 9.10 -8.89
N ASP A 122 -4.23 8.27 -9.90
CA ASP A 122 -4.84 8.74 -11.14
C ASP A 122 -6.26 9.27 -10.89
N LEU A 123 -7.03 8.59 -10.03
CA LEU A 123 -8.36 9.06 -9.62
C LEU A 123 -8.29 10.35 -8.80
N ILE A 124 -7.32 10.46 -7.88
CA ILE A 124 -7.07 11.70 -7.14
C ILE A 124 -6.76 12.86 -8.08
N VAL A 125 -5.94 12.65 -9.12
CA VAL A 125 -5.62 13.71 -10.09
C VAL A 125 -6.85 14.08 -10.91
N ALA A 126 -7.69 13.11 -11.27
CA ALA A 126 -8.92 13.33 -12.03
C ALA A 126 -9.89 14.26 -11.31
N ASN A 127 -10.14 14.03 -10.02
CA ASN A 127 -10.95 14.93 -9.20
C ASN A 127 -10.55 14.83 -7.70
N PRO A 128 -9.61 15.68 -7.25
CA PRO A 128 -9.06 15.57 -5.89
C PRO A 128 -10.10 15.78 -4.79
N GLU A 129 -11.06 16.69 -5.02
CA GLU A 129 -12.04 17.08 -4.00
C GLU A 129 -13.12 16.03 -3.82
N SER A 130 -13.56 15.39 -4.91
CA SER A 130 -14.46 14.23 -4.82
C SER A 130 -13.82 13.03 -4.13
N VAL A 131 -12.51 12.82 -4.30
CA VAL A 131 -11.81 11.65 -3.74
C VAL A 131 -11.34 11.88 -2.30
N MET A 132 -10.75 13.05 -1.99
CA MET A 132 -10.08 13.31 -0.71
C MET A 132 -10.77 14.38 0.14
N GLY A 133 -11.72 15.13 -0.44
CA GLY A 133 -12.31 16.33 0.15
C GLY A 133 -11.45 17.58 -0.03
N GLU A 134 -12.09 18.74 0.06
CA GLU A 134 -11.46 20.07 -0.13
C GLU A 134 -10.28 20.31 0.81
N LYS A 135 -10.44 20.00 2.11
CA LYS A 135 -9.41 20.25 3.13
C LYS A 135 -8.14 19.43 2.90
N THR A 136 -8.30 18.14 2.63
CA THR A 136 -7.18 17.23 2.35
C THR A 136 -6.49 17.61 1.05
N THR A 137 -7.25 17.98 0.02
CA THR A 137 -6.72 18.48 -1.26
C THR A 137 -5.89 19.75 -1.07
N ALA A 138 -6.41 20.74 -0.34
CA ALA A 138 -5.68 21.97 -0.05
C ALA A 138 -4.41 21.68 0.75
N PHE A 139 -4.49 20.81 1.75
CA PHE A 139 -3.34 20.40 2.56
C PHE A 139 -2.25 19.72 1.72
N SER A 140 -2.60 18.73 0.90
CA SER A 140 -1.62 18.02 0.08
C SER A 140 -0.96 18.94 -0.94
N LYS A 141 -1.72 19.87 -1.55
CA LYS A 141 -1.18 20.88 -2.46
C LYS A 141 -0.22 21.81 -1.74
N SER A 142 -0.56 22.26 -0.53
CA SER A 142 0.31 23.13 0.28
C SER A 142 1.63 22.44 0.65
N LEU A 143 1.60 21.15 0.95
CA LEU A 143 2.78 20.43 1.44
C LEU A 143 3.65 19.86 0.30
N PHE A 144 3.01 19.37 -0.76
CA PHE A 144 3.68 18.62 -1.84
C PHE A 144 3.61 19.29 -3.21
N GLY A 145 2.95 20.45 -3.33
CA GLY A 145 2.75 21.16 -4.60
C GLY A 145 1.76 20.50 -5.56
N LYS A 146 1.13 19.38 -5.17
CA LYS A 146 0.22 18.61 -6.02
C LYS A 146 -0.88 17.88 -5.20
N PRO A 147 -2.04 17.56 -5.82
CA PRO A 147 -3.01 16.68 -5.18
C PRO A 147 -2.46 15.25 -5.06
N THR A 148 -2.36 14.76 -3.82
CA THR A 148 -1.92 13.40 -3.51
C THR A 148 -2.44 13.01 -2.14
N TRP A 149 -2.66 11.72 -1.93
CA TRP A 149 -2.98 11.23 -0.60
C TRP A 149 -1.76 11.44 0.32
N PRO A 150 -1.91 12.16 1.45
CA PRO A 150 -0.76 12.63 2.23
C PRO A 150 -0.26 11.62 3.28
N ILE A 151 -0.91 10.46 3.40
CA ILE A 151 -0.63 9.46 4.45
C ILE A 151 -0.43 8.11 3.79
N VAL A 152 0.42 7.25 4.35
CA VAL A 152 0.46 5.83 3.99
C VAL A 152 0.28 5.02 5.26
N SER A 153 -0.59 4.01 5.22
CA SER A 153 -0.73 3.05 6.31
C SER A 153 -0.05 1.75 5.91
N LYS A 154 0.59 1.09 6.88
CA LYS A 154 1.32 -0.15 6.66
C LYS A 154 1.04 -1.13 7.79
N LYS A 155 0.90 -2.41 7.44
CA LYS A 155 1.04 -3.50 8.40
C LYS A 155 2.39 -4.18 8.18
N PHE A 156 3.10 -4.45 9.27
CA PHE A 156 4.39 -5.13 9.26
C PHE A 156 4.27 -6.55 9.84
N ASP A 157 4.87 -7.50 9.14
CA ASP A 157 4.87 -8.91 9.46
C ASP A 157 6.30 -9.48 9.48
N ASN A 158 7.18 -8.81 10.22
CA ASN A 158 8.56 -9.26 10.37
C ASN A 158 8.66 -10.38 11.41
N LEU A 159 9.36 -11.47 11.08
CA LEU A 159 9.68 -12.54 12.03
C LEU A 159 10.73 -12.11 13.06
N ASN A 160 11.69 -11.29 12.62
CA ASN A 160 12.83 -10.84 13.40
C ASN A 160 12.85 -9.31 13.53
N PRO A 161 13.58 -8.75 14.51
CA PRO A 161 13.84 -7.32 14.57
C PRO A 161 14.42 -6.79 13.25
N ILE A 162 13.98 -5.59 12.87
CA ILE A 162 14.51 -4.88 11.69
C ILE A 162 15.79 -4.12 12.04
N PRO A 163 16.66 -3.81 11.06
CA PRO A 163 17.87 -3.04 11.30
C PRO A 163 17.57 -1.68 11.95
N ASP A 164 18.52 -1.20 12.76
CA ASP A 164 18.47 0.16 13.29
C ASP A 164 18.44 1.17 12.12
N HIS A 165 17.43 2.05 12.11
CA HIS A 165 17.27 3.07 11.07
C HIS A 165 16.64 4.35 11.63
N LEU A 166 16.83 5.46 10.91
CA LEU A 166 16.34 6.79 11.27
C LEU A 166 15.55 7.40 10.12
N HIS A 167 14.37 7.93 10.41
CA HIS A 167 13.63 8.76 9.46
C HIS A 167 13.95 10.24 9.67
N TRP A 168 14.54 10.85 8.65
CA TRP A 168 15.01 12.24 8.73
C TRP A 168 13.88 13.28 8.65
N ALA A 169 12.83 12.99 7.88
CA ALA A 169 11.73 13.93 7.62
C ALA A 169 10.42 13.16 7.41
N LYS A 170 10.04 12.34 8.40
CA LYS A 170 8.81 11.56 8.35
C LYS A 170 8.11 11.60 9.69
N TRP A 171 6.82 11.95 9.66
CA TRP A 171 5.93 11.77 10.79
C TRP A 171 5.32 10.38 10.70
N GLU A 172 5.52 9.59 11.75
CA GLU A 172 4.95 8.25 11.86
C GLU A 172 4.24 8.13 13.20
N VAL A 173 3.06 7.52 13.17
CA VAL A 173 2.36 7.07 14.37
C VAL A 173 2.28 5.56 14.26
N TYR A 174 2.79 4.87 15.27
CA TYR A 174 2.66 3.42 15.38
C TYR A 174 1.43 3.13 16.23
N ASP A 175 0.41 2.56 15.60
CA ASP A 175 -0.71 1.97 16.32
C ASP A 175 -0.45 0.46 16.47
N ILE A 176 -0.37 0.00 17.71
CA ILE A 176 -0.13 -1.40 18.01
C ILE A 176 -1.43 -2.01 18.48
N ASN A 177 -2.23 -2.42 17.49
CA ASN A 177 -3.52 -3.03 17.70
C ASN A 177 -3.34 -4.43 18.34
N SER A 178 -3.88 -4.61 19.54
CA SER A 178 -3.85 -5.89 20.27
C SER A 178 -4.74 -6.96 19.66
N PHE A 179 -5.74 -6.58 18.85
CA PHE A 179 -6.58 -7.52 18.09
C PHE A 179 -5.80 -8.19 16.95
N ASP A 180 -4.94 -7.41 16.27
CA ASP A 180 -4.10 -7.92 15.18
C ASP A 180 -2.79 -8.58 15.70
N ASN A 181 -2.44 -8.37 16.97
CA ASN A 181 -1.23 -8.91 17.61
C ASN A 181 -1.51 -9.63 18.96
N PRO A 182 -2.39 -10.66 18.99
CA PRO A 182 -2.66 -11.39 20.22
C PRO A 182 -1.42 -12.20 20.63
N GLY A 183 -0.69 -11.72 21.65
CA GLY A 183 0.49 -12.41 22.21
C GLY A 183 1.79 -11.61 22.17
N VAL A 184 1.82 -10.44 21.53
CA VAL A 184 2.97 -9.52 21.63
C VAL A 184 2.89 -8.79 22.98
N SER A 185 3.87 -9.02 23.85
CA SER A 185 3.98 -8.28 25.13
C SER A 185 4.03 -6.78 24.86
N ALA A 186 3.38 -5.99 25.72
CA ALA A 186 3.44 -4.53 25.64
C ALA A 186 4.87 -3.96 25.73
N SER A 187 5.85 -4.74 26.20
CA SER A 187 7.25 -4.36 26.18
C SER A 187 7.91 -4.43 24.80
N HIS A 188 7.33 -5.15 23.84
CA HIS A 188 7.81 -5.21 22.44
C HIS A 188 7.19 -4.10 21.57
N TYR A 189 6.53 -3.12 22.20
CA TYR A 189 6.01 -1.90 21.57
C TYR A 189 7.12 -0.90 21.22
N HIS A 190 8.30 -1.37 20.81
CA HIS A 190 9.41 -0.49 20.50
C HIS A 190 9.22 0.15 19.12
N THR A 191 8.91 1.44 19.14
CA THR A 191 9.14 2.39 18.05
C THR A 191 10.62 2.32 17.63
N THR A 192 10.93 1.64 16.53
CA THR A 192 12.30 1.64 15.97
C THR A 192 12.57 2.82 15.03
N ALA A 193 11.57 3.65 14.80
CA ALA A 193 11.64 4.82 13.94
C ALA A 193 11.36 6.09 14.76
N MET A 194 12.41 6.70 15.30
CA MET A 194 12.29 8.07 15.81
C MET A 194 12.37 9.04 14.62
N GLY A 195 11.25 9.66 14.26
CA GLY A 195 11.30 10.87 13.44
C GLY A 195 11.83 12.02 14.32
N LEU A 196 13.01 12.56 14.02
CA LEU A 196 13.48 13.77 14.70
C LEU A 196 12.82 14.99 14.07
N TYR A 197 12.11 15.79 14.87
CA TYR A 197 11.57 17.07 14.41
C TYR A 197 12.70 18.10 14.27
N SER A 198 12.56 19.08 13.38
CA SER A 198 13.43 20.27 13.37
C SER A 198 13.18 21.24 14.54
N PHE A 199 12.09 21.06 15.29
CA PHE A 199 11.70 21.89 16.44
C PHE A 199 11.61 21.11 17.76
N VAL A 200 11.97 19.83 17.78
CA VAL A 200 12.07 19.05 19.02
C VAL A 200 13.54 18.79 19.27
N THR A 201 14.07 19.43 20.30
CA THR A 201 15.40 19.14 20.82
C THR A 201 15.35 17.93 21.75
N LYS A 202 16.51 17.36 22.07
CA LYS A 202 16.67 16.20 22.97
C LYS A 202 16.24 16.48 24.42
N GLU A 203 15.94 17.74 24.74
CA GLU A 203 15.48 18.27 26.02
C GLU A 203 13.96 18.40 26.00
#